data_AF-A0A934E857-F1
#
_entry.id   AF-A0A934E857-F1
#
_cell.length_a   1.000
_cell.length_b   1.000
_cell.length_c   1.000
_cell.angle_alpha   90.00
_cell.angle_beta   90.00
_cell.angle_gamma   90.00
#
_symmetry.space_group_name_H-M   'P 1'
#
loop_
_entity.id
_entity.type
_entity.pdbx_description
1 polymer ?
#
loop_
_entity_poly.entity_id
_entity_poly.type
_entity_poly.pdbx_seq_one_letter_code
_entity_poly.pdbx_strand_id
1 'polypeptide(L)'
;MSTITSLAKQLSADQIITRAEAQQIVDKAQKNGIVSAYEKRQIDTVLTEYKDQFEPGAADLLKALVAVAPPPPPPVEIVKPLPLSESGAARPVFVSSTGSLGSSDTLYEPADNIELGDALERAAELSDDGSANPFAKLSGDVRGKAIDKTIAALGQTAGLEVAQANQLRASVATALLALAEASPEPELQKKAIEAYAQQVKAEPH
;
A
#
# COMPACT_ATOMS: atom_id res chain seq x y z
N MET A 1 -46.56 -2.25 2.76
CA MET A 1 -45.22 -1.67 2.91
C MET A 1 -44.98 -0.78 1.70
N SER A 2 -44.60 0.50 1.89
CA SER A 2 -44.34 1.42 0.78
C SER A 2 -42.92 1.19 0.25
N THR A 3 -42.74 0.96 -1.06
CA THR A 3 -41.44 0.75 -1.73
C THR A 3 -40.76 2.07 -2.09
N ILE A 4 -39.49 2.03 -2.50
CA ILE A 4 -38.78 3.22 -3.01
C ILE A 4 -39.45 3.74 -4.27
N THR A 5 -39.81 2.85 -5.20
CA THR A 5 -40.52 3.21 -6.43
C THR A 5 -41.88 3.85 -6.17
N SER A 6 -42.64 3.36 -5.17
CA SER A 6 -43.93 4.00 -4.83
C SER A 6 -43.77 5.38 -4.18
N LEU A 7 -42.66 5.62 -3.46
CA LEU A 7 -42.36 6.93 -2.89
C LEU A 7 -41.93 7.90 -3.99
N ALA A 8 -41.02 7.47 -4.88
CA ALA A 8 -40.60 8.30 -6.02
C ALA A 8 -41.79 8.72 -6.89
N LYS A 9 -42.74 7.80 -7.14
CA LYS A 9 -43.97 8.10 -7.87
C LYS A 9 -44.88 9.13 -7.16
N GLN A 10 -44.87 9.16 -5.83
CA GLN A 10 -45.63 10.14 -5.05
C GLN A 10 -44.95 11.51 -5.08
N LEU A 11 -43.61 11.54 -4.98
CA LEU A 11 -42.82 12.78 -4.98
C LEU A 11 -42.69 13.39 -6.38
N SER A 12 -42.78 12.57 -7.44
CA SER A 12 -42.78 13.05 -8.83
C SER A 12 -44.13 13.63 -9.27
N ALA A 13 -45.15 13.68 -8.40
CA ALA A 13 -46.48 14.17 -8.75
C ALA A 13 -46.49 15.65 -9.18
N ASP A 14 -45.56 16.44 -8.64
CA ASP A 14 -45.37 17.86 -8.94
C ASP A 14 -44.41 18.10 -10.13
N GLN A 15 -44.14 17.06 -10.93
CA GLN A 15 -43.28 17.03 -12.13
C GLN A 15 -41.78 17.25 -11.90
N ILE A 16 -41.37 17.73 -10.73
CA ILE A 16 -39.96 17.93 -10.37
C ILE A 16 -39.69 17.31 -9.01
N ILE A 17 -38.76 16.35 -8.96
CA ILE A 17 -38.18 15.79 -7.75
C ILE A 17 -37.05 16.72 -7.30
N THR A 18 -37.29 17.41 -6.20
CA THR A 18 -36.32 18.31 -5.56
C THR A 18 -35.24 17.53 -4.82
N ARG A 19 -34.16 18.23 -4.46
CA ARG A 19 -33.08 17.63 -3.64
C ARG A 19 -33.58 17.09 -2.29
N ALA A 20 -34.55 17.76 -1.66
CA ALA A 20 -35.12 17.32 -0.39
C ALA A 20 -35.91 16.00 -0.54
N GLU A 21 -36.61 15.85 -1.65
CA GLU A 21 -37.39 14.63 -1.97
C GLU A 21 -36.47 13.48 -2.37
N ALA A 22 -35.39 13.76 -3.10
CA ALA A 22 -34.34 12.79 -3.35
C ALA A 22 -33.70 12.30 -2.03
N GLN A 23 -33.51 13.17 -1.04
CA GLN A 23 -33.01 12.77 0.28
C GLN A 23 -34.00 11.86 1.02
N GLN A 24 -35.31 12.07 0.90
CA GLN A 24 -36.31 11.16 1.49
C GLN A 24 -36.23 9.75 0.88
N ILE A 25 -35.92 9.65 -0.41
CA ILE A 25 -35.69 8.37 -1.08
C ILE A 25 -34.40 7.71 -0.55
N VAL A 26 -33.32 8.48 -0.35
CA VAL A 26 -32.07 8.01 0.25
C VAL A 26 -32.30 7.47 1.67
N ASP A 27 -32.99 8.23 2.52
CA ASP A 27 -33.25 7.87 3.93
C ASP A 27 -34.08 6.59 4.02
N LYS A 28 -35.03 6.41 3.10
CA LYS A 28 -35.84 5.19 3.00
C LYS A 28 -35.01 3.99 2.54
N ALA A 29 -34.05 4.20 1.64
CA ALA A 29 -33.14 3.15 1.18
C ALA A 29 -32.11 2.75 2.25
N GLN A 30 -31.75 3.66 3.15
CA GLN A 30 -30.75 3.46 4.21
C GLN A 30 -31.34 3.07 5.57
N LYS A 31 -32.55 2.50 5.62
CA LYS A 31 -33.29 2.24 6.87
C LYS A 31 -32.52 1.44 7.94
N ASN A 32 -31.42 0.77 7.59
CA ASN A 32 -30.50 0.08 8.52
C ASN A 32 -29.01 0.41 8.29
N GLY A 33 -28.70 1.57 7.69
CA GLY A 33 -27.32 1.96 7.33
C GLY A 33 -26.72 1.19 6.13
N ILE A 34 -27.46 0.26 5.54
CA ILE A 34 -27.05 -0.55 4.39
C ILE A 34 -28.16 -0.51 3.33
N VAL A 35 -27.80 -0.19 2.08
CA VAL A 35 -28.69 -0.28 0.91
C VAL A 35 -28.51 -1.67 0.28
N SER A 36 -29.54 -2.52 0.34
CA SER A 36 -29.49 -3.87 -0.24
C SER A 36 -29.53 -3.83 -1.78
N ALA A 37 -29.19 -4.96 -2.39
CA ALA A 37 -29.30 -5.14 -3.84
C ALA A 37 -30.73 -4.89 -4.37
N TYR A 38 -31.76 -5.14 -3.55
CA TYR A 38 -33.14 -4.87 -3.90
C TYR A 38 -33.43 -3.36 -3.94
N GLU A 39 -32.99 -2.61 -2.92
CA GLU A 39 -33.14 -1.15 -2.92
C GLU A 39 -32.34 -0.49 -4.04
N LYS A 40 -31.11 -0.97 -4.34
CA LYS A 40 -30.32 -0.46 -5.47
C LYS A 40 -31.05 -0.62 -6.80
N ARG A 41 -31.66 -1.77 -7.07
CA ARG A 41 -32.47 -1.98 -8.28
C ARG A 41 -33.67 -1.02 -8.35
N GLN A 42 -34.30 -0.73 -7.21
CA GLN A 42 -35.42 0.23 -7.16
C GLN A 42 -34.94 1.66 -7.41
N ILE A 43 -33.80 2.06 -6.88
CA ILE A 43 -33.21 3.38 -7.13
C ILE A 43 -32.80 3.52 -8.60
N ASP A 44 -32.22 2.47 -9.19
CA ASP A 44 -31.83 2.46 -10.60
C ASP A 44 -33.04 2.60 -11.54
N THR A 45 -34.15 1.96 -11.17
CA THR A 45 -35.45 2.13 -11.84
C THR A 45 -35.94 3.58 -11.75
N VAL A 46 -35.88 4.19 -10.56
CA VAL A 46 -36.28 5.58 -10.33
C VAL A 46 -35.40 6.57 -11.12
N LEU A 47 -34.09 6.36 -11.15
CA LEU A 47 -33.14 7.16 -11.92
C LEU A 47 -33.38 7.06 -13.43
N THR A 48 -33.86 5.90 -13.91
CA THR A 48 -34.18 5.69 -15.32
C THR A 48 -35.53 6.29 -15.70
N GLU A 49 -36.55 6.07 -14.88
CA GLU A 49 -37.95 6.46 -15.15
C GLU A 49 -38.16 7.98 -14.98
N TYR A 50 -37.50 8.60 -14.01
CA TYR A 50 -37.66 10.02 -13.67
C TYR A 50 -36.45 10.88 -14.03
N LYS A 51 -35.59 10.40 -14.94
CA LYS A 51 -34.30 11.04 -15.28
C LYS A 51 -34.42 12.55 -15.62
N ASP A 52 -35.51 12.94 -16.27
CA ASP A 52 -35.75 14.31 -16.75
C ASP A 52 -36.56 15.16 -15.74
N GLN A 53 -36.97 14.55 -14.62
CA GLN A 53 -37.78 15.17 -13.58
C GLN A 53 -36.96 15.52 -12.34
N PHE A 54 -35.64 15.37 -12.36
CA PHE A 54 -34.80 15.79 -11.24
C PHE A 54 -34.38 17.25 -11.37
N GLU A 55 -34.46 17.97 -10.26
CA GLU A 55 -33.75 19.24 -10.12
C GLU A 55 -32.22 19.01 -10.26
N PRO A 56 -31.43 19.98 -10.76
CA PRO A 56 -29.98 19.87 -10.83
C PRO A 56 -29.35 19.42 -9.50
N GLY A 57 -28.61 18.31 -9.53
CA GLY A 57 -27.93 17.73 -8.37
C GLY A 57 -28.79 16.84 -7.46
N ALA A 58 -30.12 16.77 -7.67
CA ALA A 58 -30.99 15.87 -6.89
C ALA A 58 -30.76 14.40 -7.27
N ALA A 59 -30.60 14.10 -8.56
CA ALA A 59 -30.31 12.75 -9.05
C ALA A 59 -28.97 12.19 -8.54
N ASP A 60 -27.99 13.05 -8.25
CA ASP A 60 -26.64 12.62 -7.87
C ASP A 60 -26.62 11.96 -6.48
N LEU A 61 -27.54 12.35 -5.60
CA LEU A 61 -27.74 11.69 -4.30
C LEU A 61 -28.14 10.21 -4.45
N LEU A 62 -28.98 9.92 -5.44
CA LEU A 62 -29.43 8.56 -5.74
C LEU A 62 -28.37 7.77 -6.51
N LYS A 63 -27.67 8.42 -7.45
CA LYS A 63 -26.56 7.81 -8.20
C LYS A 63 -25.45 7.32 -7.26
N ALA A 64 -25.16 8.05 -6.17
CA ALA A 64 -24.17 7.62 -5.18
C ALA A 64 -24.53 6.28 -4.50
N LEU A 65 -25.80 5.90 -4.42
CA LEU A 65 -26.24 4.64 -3.80
C LEU A 65 -26.22 3.45 -4.76
N VAL A 66 -26.44 3.69 -6.05
CA VAL A 66 -26.39 2.66 -7.10
C VAL A 66 -25.03 2.54 -7.76
N ALA A 67 -24.17 3.54 -7.61
CA ALA A 67 -22.78 3.47 -8.01
C ALA A 67 -22.22 2.16 -7.45
N VAL A 68 -21.70 1.33 -8.37
CA VAL A 68 -20.90 0.18 -8.01
C VAL A 68 -19.79 0.77 -7.17
N ALA A 69 -19.81 0.49 -5.85
CA ALA A 69 -18.67 0.80 -5.01
C ALA A 69 -17.48 0.22 -5.76
N PRO A 70 -16.39 0.99 -5.98
CA PRO A 70 -15.20 0.43 -6.60
C PRO A 70 -14.94 -0.91 -5.92
N PRO A 71 -14.67 -1.99 -6.68
CA PRO A 71 -14.48 -3.30 -6.10
C PRO A 71 -13.58 -3.11 -4.87
N PRO A 72 -13.94 -3.69 -3.70
CA PRO A 72 -13.10 -3.55 -2.53
C PRO A 72 -11.67 -3.81 -3.00
N PRO A 73 -10.71 -2.93 -2.64
CA PRO A 73 -9.33 -3.15 -3.04
C PRO A 73 -9.05 -4.63 -2.76
N PRO A 74 -8.42 -5.35 -3.72
CA PRO A 74 -8.16 -6.77 -3.55
C PRO A 74 -7.67 -6.96 -2.12
N PRO A 75 -8.21 -7.92 -1.35
CA PRO A 75 -7.82 -8.10 0.04
C PRO A 75 -6.32 -8.00 0.05
N VAL A 76 -5.78 -7.00 0.77
CA VAL A 76 -4.33 -6.86 0.90
C VAL A 76 -3.92 -8.22 1.38
N GLU A 77 -3.31 -9.00 0.50
CA GLU A 77 -2.77 -10.28 0.87
C GLU A 77 -1.78 -9.87 1.95
N ILE A 78 -2.08 -10.22 3.19
CA ILE A 78 -1.20 -9.96 4.32
C ILE A 78 -0.03 -10.91 4.08
N VAL A 79 0.84 -10.53 3.14
CA VAL A 79 2.08 -11.23 2.84
C VAL A 79 2.94 -10.95 4.04
N LYS A 80 2.83 -11.82 5.05
CA LYS A 80 3.63 -11.72 6.27
C LYS A 80 5.08 -11.43 5.87
N PRO A 81 5.71 -10.37 6.43
CA PRO A 81 7.09 -10.06 6.14
C PRO A 81 7.94 -11.31 6.32
N LEU A 82 8.81 -11.58 5.34
CA LEU A 82 9.67 -12.76 5.38
C LEU A 82 10.81 -12.48 6.37
N PRO A 83 10.97 -13.29 7.43
CA PRO A 83 12.10 -13.13 8.32
C PRO A 83 13.39 -13.46 7.55
N LEU A 84 14.39 -12.59 7.66
CA LEU A 84 15.73 -12.82 7.08
C LEU A 84 16.55 -13.82 7.91
N SER A 85 16.17 -14.06 9.17
CA SER A 85 16.74 -15.09 10.03
C SER A 85 15.65 -15.97 10.62
N GLU A 86 15.76 -17.28 10.43
CA GLU A 86 14.86 -18.28 11.02
C GLU A 86 15.16 -18.55 12.50
N SER A 87 16.36 -18.21 12.99
CA SER A 87 16.80 -18.56 14.35
C SER A 87 16.32 -17.58 15.42
N GLY A 88 15.90 -16.36 15.04
CA GLY A 88 15.48 -15.32 15.98
C GLY A 88 16.54 -14.96 17.02
N ALA A 89 17.80 -15.38 16.82
CA ALA A 89 18.87 -15.18 17.79
C ALA A 89 19.33 -13.71 17.73
N ALA A 90 18.72 -12.91 18.60
CA ALA A 90 19.05 -11.55 19.03
C ALA A 90 18.34 -10.36 18.35
N ARG A 91 18.16 -10.25 17.02
CA ARG A 91 17.51 -9.07 16.41
C ARG A 91 16.82 -9.43 15.09
N PRO A 92 15.48 -9.64 15.06
CA PRO A 92 14.81 -10.01 13.82
C PRO A 92 14.83 -8.86 12.81
N VAL A 93 15.00 -9.22 11.54
CA VAL A 93 14.84 -8.34 10.37
C VAL A 93 13.91 -9.00 9.40
N PHE A 94 13.02 -8.21 8.82
CA PHE A 94 12.03 -8.68 7.88
C PHE A 94 12.14 -7.91 6.57
N VAL A 95 11.79 -8.59 5.47
CA VAL A 95 11.58 -7.97 4.16
C VAL A 95 10.10 -8.03 3.79
N SER A 96 9.51 -6.88 3.52
CA SER A 96 8.13 -6.77 3.02
C SER A 96 8.02 -7.17 1.54
N SER A 97 6.80 -7.38 1.04
CA SER A 97 6.54 -7.59 -0.39
C SER A 97 6.85 -6.37 -1.27
N THR A 98 7.04 -5.20 -0.66
CA THR A 98 7.50 -3.95 -1.30
C THR A 98 9.02 -3.79 -1.28
N GLY A 99 9.75 -4.78 -0.72
CA GLY A 99 11.20 -4.77 -0.61
C GLY A 99 11.75 -3.97 0.56
N SER A 100 10.91 -3.47 1.45
CA SER A 100 11.34 -2.66 2.59
C SER A 100 11.86 -3.54 3.72
N LEU A 101 12.98 -3.11 4.30
CA LEU A 101 13.61 -3.74 5.46
C LEU A 101 13.05 -3.12 6.73
N GLY A 102 12.67 -3.97 7.69
CA GLY A 102 12.10 -3.52 8.96
C GLY A 102 12.50 -4.40 10.13
N SER A 103 12.42 -3.83 11.33
CA SER A 103 12.74 -4.50 12.60
C SER A 103 11.55 -5.26 13.19
N SER A 104 10.35 -5.06 12.63
CA SER A 104 9.08 -5.66 13.10
C SER A 104 8.38 -6.49 12.02
N ASP A 105 7.57 -7.44 12.46
CA ASP A 105 6.74 -8.31 11.61
C ASP A 105 5.42 -7.65 11.17
N THR A 106 5.21 -6.37 11.53
CA THR A 106 3.92 -5.67 11.42
C THR A 106 3.68 -4.96 10.08
N LEU A 107 4.35 -5.38 9.00
CA LEU A 107 4.11 -4.91 7.61
C LEU A 107 4.45 -3.45 7.29
N TYR A 108 5.05 -2.68 8.21
CA TYR A 108 5.31 -1.26 7.95
C TYR A 108 6.70 -1.02 7.34
N GLU A 109 6.73 -0.09 6.38
CA GLU A 109 7.94 0.68 6.07
C GLU A 109 8.52 1.21 7.39
N PRO A 110 9.85 1.31 7.53
CA PRO A 110 10.46 1.89 8.72
C PRO A 110 9.86 3.28 8.99
N ALA A 111 9.53 3.55 10.26
CA ALA A 111 8.83 4.76 10.66
C ALA A 111 9.67 6.03 10.44
N ASP A 112 11.00 5.89 10.48
CA ASP A 112 11.97 6.94 10.25
C ASP A 112 13.32 6.39 9.73
N ASN A 113 14.25 7.30 9.46
CA ASN A 113 15.58 6.97 8.94
C ASN A 113 16.44 6.19 9.95
N ILE A 114 16.14 6.28 11.26
CA ILE A 114 16.84 5.55 12.30
C ILE A 114 16.42 4.08 12.27
N GLU A 115 15.12 3.81 12.18
CA GLU A 115 14.61 2.45 12.05
C GLU A 115 15.05 1.80 10.74
N LEU A 116 15.09 2.55 9.64
CA LEU A 116 15.64 2.07 8.37
C LEU A 116 17.12 1.70 8.50
N GLY A 117 17.93 2.56 9.14
CA GLY A 117 19.34 2.33 9.38
C GLY A 117 19.61 1.10 10.24
N ASP A 118 18.85 0.93 11.33
CA ASP A 118 18.92 -0.24 12.21
C ASP A 118 18.52 -1.53 11.48
N ALA A 119 17.49 -1.49 10.64
CA ALA A 119 17.09 -2.65 9.84
C ALA A 119 18.15 -3.05 8.80
N LEU A 120 18.76 -2.06 8.12
CA LEU A 120 19.84 -2.27 7.16
C LEU A 120 21.11 -2.78 7.84
N GLU A 121 21.46 -2.22 9.00
CA GLU A 121 22.61 -2.68 9.78
C GLU A 121 22.45 -4.14 10.18
N ARG A 122 21.30 -4.51 10.73
CA ARG A 122 21.04 -5.91 11.09
C ARG A 122 21.03 -6.84 9.87
N ALA A 123 20.52 -6.39 8.72
CA ALA A 123 20.56 -7.17 7.49
C ALA A 123 22.00 -7.39 7.00
N ALA A 124 22.86 -6.39 7.17
CA ALA A 124 24.30 -6.48 6.92
C ALA A 124 24.98 -7.44 7.90
N GLU A 125 24.74 -7.29 9.21
CA GLU A 125 25.23 -8.22 10.25
C GLU A 125 24.85 -9.67 9.92
N LEU A 126 23.60 -9.93 9.53
CA LEU A 126 23.14 -11.26 9.13
C LEU A 126 23.81 -11.80 7.86
N SER A 127 24.21 -10.90 6.95
CA SER A 127 24.95 -11.28 5.75
C SER A 127 26.39 -11.68 6.09
N ASP A 128 26.98 -11.06 7.12
CA ASP A 128 28.34 -11.33 7.59
C ASP A 128 28.44 -12.52 8.56
N ASP A 129 27.41 -12.80 9.37
CA ASP A 129 27.42 -13.82 10.45
C ASP A 129 27.33 -15.30 9.98
N GLY A 130 27.19 -15.52 8.67
CA GLY A 130 27.67 -16.75 8.02
C GLY A 130 26.93 -18.07 8.32
N SER A 131 25.98 -18.39 7.44
CA SER A 131 25.81 -19.76 6.90
C SER A 131 25.14 -19.77 5.52
N ALA A 132 24.34 -18.74 5.22
CA ALA A 132 23.76 -18.45 3.92
C ALA A 132 23.39 -16.97 3.82
N ASN A 133 23.43 -16.42 2.62
CA ASN A 133 23.00 -15.05 2.37
C ASN A 133 21.50 -14.88 2.68
N PRO A 134 21.10 -13.93 3.55
CA PRO A 134 19.72 -13.80 4.02
C PRO A 134 18.72 -13.48 2.89
N PHE A 135 19.18 -12.88 1.80
CA PHE A 135 18.34 -12.50 0.67
C PHE A 135 18.15 -13.64 -0.36
N ALA A 136 18.88 -14.75 -0.24
CA ALA A 136 18.89 -15.83 -1.24
C ALA A 136 17.51 -16.50 -1.42
N LYS A 137 16.68 -16.54 -0.37
CA LYS A 137 15.34 -17.14 -0.40
C LYS A 137 14.26 -16.23 -0.99
N LEU A 138 14.56 -14.95 -1.24
CA LEU A 138 13.61 -14.01 -1.81
C LEU A 138 13.32 -14.32 -3.28
N SER A 139 12.14 -13.96 -3.77
CA SER A 139 11.87 -13.98 -5.20
C SER A 139 12.66 -12.87 -5.91
N GLY A 140 12.92 -13.02 -7.21
CA GLY A 140 13.60 -11.98 -8.01
C GLY A 140 12.87 -10.63 -7.99
N ASP A 141 11.54 -10.64 -7.96
CA ASP A 141 10.72 -9.42 -7.83
C ASP A 141 10.97 -8.71 -6.48
N VAL A 142 10.96 -9.46 -5.38
CA VAL A 142 11.20 -8.90 -4.04
C VAL A 142 12.66 -8.44 -3.89
N ARG A 143 13.64 -9.17 -4.45
CA ARG A 143 15.03 -8.73 -4.51
C ARG A 143 15.19 -7.42 -5.29
N GLY A 144 14.56 -7.30 -6.46
CA GLY A 144 14.61 -6.09 -7.27
C GLY A 144 14.08 -4.88 -6.51
N LYS A 145 12.95 -5.04 -5.81
CA LYS A 145 12.37 -4.00 -4.94
C LYS A 145 13.26 -3.67 -3.75
N ALA A 146 13.86 -4.68 -3.12
CA ALA A 146 14.79 -4.49 -2.01
C ALA A 146 16.04 -3.72 -2.44
N ILE A 147 16.57 -3.99 -3.64
CA ILE A 147 17.66 -3.21 -4.24
C ILE A 147 17.22 -1.75 -4.40
N ASP A 148 16.05 -1.49 -4.99
CA ASP A 148 15.54 -0.11 -5.17
C ASP A 148 15.39 0.66 -3.86
N LYS A 149 14.83 0.01 -2.83
CA LYS A 149 14.67 0.59 -1.50
C LYS A 149 16.01 0.85 -0.82
N THR A 150 16.94 -0.08 -0.95
CA THR A 150 18.30 0.04 -0.38
C THR A 150 19.07 1.18 -1.04
N ILE A 151 18.94 1.36 -2.37
CA ILE A 151 19.51 2.51 -3.09
C ILE A 151 18.87 3.82 -2.61
N ALA A 152 17.55 3.86 -2.46
CA ALA A 152 16.84 5.05 -2.03
C ALA A 152 17.25 5.51 -0.61
N ALA A 153 17.63 4.57 0.26
CA ALA A 153 18.11 4.86 1.62
C ALA A 153 19.36 5.77 1.64
N LEU A 154 20.18 5.78 0.58
CA LEU A 154 21.33 6.70 0.48
C LEU A 154 20.93 8.17 0.49
N GLY A 155 19.72 8.48 0.02
CA GLY A 155 19.14 9.82 0.07
C GLY A 155 18.53 10.20 1.43
N GLN A 156 18.42 9.26 2.36
CA GLN A 156 17.69 9.41 3.62
C GLN A 156 18.61 9.72 4.81
N THR A 157 19.49 10.71 4.63
CA THR A 157 20.42 11.17 5.69
C THR A 157 19.91 12.41 6.44
N ALA A 158 18.77 12.97 6.03
CA ALA A 158 18.17 14.11 6.69
C ALA A 158 17.79 13.78 8.14
N GLY A 159 18.23 14.63 9.08
CA GLY A 159 17.97 14.44 10.52
C GLY A 159 18.89 13.45 11.22
N LEU A 160 19.83 12.80 10.51
CA LEU A 160 20.84 11.93 11.11
C LEU A 160 22.08 12.71 11.53
N GLU A 161 22.70 12.30 12.63
CA GLU A 161 24.05 12.73 12.98
C GLU A 161 25.08 12.17 11.99
N VAL A 162 26.26 12.79 11.90
CA VAL A 162 27.32 12.36 10.96
C VAL A 162 27.69 10.89 11.16
N ALA A 163 27.80 10.43 12.40
CA ALA A 163 28.11 9.03 12.70
C ALA A 163 27.00 8.08 12.21
N GLN A 164 25.74 8.44 12.45
CA GLN A 164 24.56 7.67 12.01
C GLN A 164 24.45 7.64 10.48
N ALA A 165 24.71 8.75 9.81
CA ALA A 165 24.72 8.84 8.35
C ALA A 165 25.83 7.97 7.74
N ASN A 166 27.00 7.92 8.37
CA ASN A 166 28.11 7.05 7.93
C ASN A 166 27.81 5.58 8.17
N GLN A 167 27.22 5.24 9.31
CA GLN A 167 26.76 3.88 9.61
C GLN A 167 25.70 3.43 8.60
N LEU A 168 24.69 4.27 8.33
CA LEU A 168 23.66 3.99 7.30
C LEU A 168 24.30 3.70 5.94
N ARG A 169 25.27 4.51 5.51
CA ARG A 169 26.02 4.25 4.26
C ARG A 169 26.72 2.89 4.30
N ALA A 170 27.51 2.59 5.33
CA ALA A 170 28.21 1.32 5.43
C ALA A 170 27.24 0.11 5.41
N SER A 171 26.10 0.23 6.10
CA SER A 171 25.06 -0.81 6.10
C SER A 171 24.39 -0.96 4.73
N VAL A 172 24.09 0.14 4.04
CA VAL A 172 23.58 0.12 2.66
C VAL A 172 24.56 -0.57 1.72
N ALA A 173 25.85 -0.25 1.82
CA ALA A 173 26.88 -0.84 0.97
C ALA A 173 26.94 -2.36 1.14
N THR A 174 26.93 -2.83 2.38
CA THR A 174 26.94 -4.26 2.72
C THR A 174 25.67 -4.96 2.26
N ALA A 175 24.50 -4.35 2.48
CA ALA A 175 23.22 -4.89 2.02
C ALA A 175 23.14 -4.97 0.48
N LEU A 176 23.69 -4.00 -0.26
CA LEU A 176 23.75 -4.02 -1.73
C LEU A 176 24.62 -5.18 -2.23
N LEU A 177 25.78 -5.42 -1.63
CA LEU A 177 26.63 -6.55 -1.98
C LEU A 177 25.92 -7.89 -1.71
N ALA A 178 25.29 -8.03 -0.54
CA ALA A 178 24.51 -9.22 -0.22
C ALA A 178 23.34 -9.42 -1.19
N LEU A 179 22.61 -8.36 -1.55
CA LEU A 179 21.54 -8.44 -2.56
C LEU A 179 22.08 -8.81 -3.96
N ALA A 180 23.27 -8.33 -4.33
CA ALA A 180 23.92 -8.69 -5.59
C ALA A 180 24.30 -10.18 -5.62
N GLU A 181 24.88 -10.69 -4.55
CA GLU A 181 25.24 -12.11 -4.42
C GLU A 181 24.02 -13.04 -4.41
N ALA A 182 22.91 -12.59 -3.80
CA ALA A 182 21.65 -13.32 -3.76
C ALA A 182 20.88 -13.30 -5.08
N SER A 183 21.30 -12.48 -6.05
CA SER A 183 20.60 -12.27 -7.33
C SER A 183 21.22 -13.12 -8.45
N PRO A 184 20.63 -14.27 -8.81
CA PRO A 184 21.03 -15.01 -10.01
C PRO A 184 20.70 -14.24 -11.31
N GLU A 185 19.84 -13.23 -11.25
CA GLU A 185 19.48 -12.38 -12.39
C GLU A 185 20.60 -11.36 -12.68
N PRO A 186 21.25 -11.41 -13.88
CA PRO A 186 22.39 -10.54 -14.19
C PRO A 186 22.07 -9.04 -14.12
N GLU A 187 20.85 -8.65 -14.50
CA GLU A 187 20.40 -7.26 -14.45
C GLU A 187 20.30 -6.73 -13.02
N LEU A 188 19.82 -7.56 -12.07
CA LEU A 188 19.72 -7.18 -10.67
C LEU A 188 21.11 -7.11 -10.01
N GLN A 189 21.96 -8.09 -10.33
CA GLN A 189 23.35 -8.11 -9.86
C GLN A 189 24.10 -6.86 -10.33
N LYS A 190 24.00 -6.53 -11.62
CA LYS A 190 24.61 -5.33 -12.20
C LYS A 190 24.11 -4.06 -11.51
N LYS A 191 22.80 -3.93 -11.34
CA LYS A 191 22.18 -2.76 -10.70
C LYS A 191 22.68 -2.55 -9.27
N ALA A 192 22.76 -3.61 -8.47
CA ALA A 192 23.25 -3.54 -7.10
C ALA A 192 24.75 -3.19 -7.03
N ILE A 193 25.58 -3.80 -7.89
CA ILE A 193 27.03 -3.52 -7.96
C ILE A 193 27.29 -2.08 -8.42
N GLU A 194 26.57 -1.59 -9.42
CA GLU A 194 26.71 -0.22 -9.91
C GLU A 194 26.35 0.80 -8.83
N ALA A 195 25.28 0.56 -8.07
CA ALA A 195 24.89 1.41 -6.95
C ALA A 195 25.93 1.41 -5.83
N TYR A 196 26.44 0.23 -5.45
CA TYR A 196 27.54 0.10 -4.48
C TYR A 196 28.78 0.87 -4.94
N ALA A 197 29.19 0.71 -6.19
CA ALA A 197 30.36 1.39 -6.74
C ALA A 197 30.19 2.92 -6.80
N GLN A 198 28.98 3.41 -7.06
CA GLN A 198 28.67 4.84 -7.01
C GLN A 198 28.76 5.37 -5.58
N GLN A 199 28.27 4.62 -4.61
CA GLN A 199 28.35 4.99 -3.21
C GLN A 199 29.80 5.10 -2.73
N VAL A 200 30.63 4.08 -2.98
CA VAL A 200 32.06 4.09 -2.57
C VAL A 200 32.79 5.30 -3.17
N LYS A 201 32.49 5.67 -4.42
CA LYS A 201 33.08 6.86 -5.06
C LYS A 201 32.63 8.18 -4.44
N ALA A 202 31.45 8.21 -3.82
CA ALA A 202 30.88 9.39 -3.21
C ALA A 202 31.33 9.60 -1.76
N GLU A 203 32.01 8.62 -1.15
CA GLU A 203 32.54 8.76 0.21
C GLU A 203 33.77 9.68 0.23
N PRO A 204 33.78 10.72 1.09
CA PRO A 204 34.96 11.56 1.25
C PRO A 204 36.07 10.77 1.95
N HIS A 205 37.18 10.57 1.24
CA HIS A 205 38.42 9.96 1.75
C HIS A 205 39.21 10.89 2.66
#